data_AF-A0A3D0DIQ2-F1
#
_entry.id   AF-A0A3D0DIQ2-F1
#
_cell.length_a   1.000
_cell.length_b   1.000
_cell.length_c   1.000
_cell.angle_alpha   90.00
_cell.angle_beta   90.00
_cell.angle_gamma   90.00
#
_symmetry.space_group_name_H-M   'P 1'
#
loop_
_entity.id
_entity.type
_entity.pdbx_description
1 polymer ?
#
loop_
_entity_poly.entity_id
_entity_poly.type
_entity_poly.pdbx_seq_one_letter_code
_entity_poly.pdbx_strand_id
1 'polypeptide(L)'
;MEDQVTGRGTIIISAVIMGILLIIGCGIKTDAGIKFEMEKRLTKADRLQDQIRQKNLTISDEDVKQLVDAYSEITKFLAPPKDIAEAKNASADRQQAWNLSSLASTRIGLIYLDRKMYDKAFDYFNTVAYCPATSPTQKNAVINYMAVAMEKAEKYPEAAALYDSLAEGYLPLASADNPNMDALGAPIKAAQMWAKNGDQAGYLAGMDKARGYYSQLADKNKGSLLESAVLGKISASYIEQQSYPQAIATLRMVMPDSSGHTSPSMILMIADIYMNKMRDYLQAQKTYQEFERYYPTHQNIGAATLGEGLSLYEQGKYSDARKAVASIDKLPKVDQKTVAEGYYLTGLCYEHEDKWELARGQFDAVQATFPGLNEAFEAALYIAVHYRTANQKEQARKAFESAVEYINKYIEKSSSDAVACSRALGYLVRAYSENGDFDKAAEQLALLHEKYPQLPEGKLAPLRLADIYENNLKDPAKAVSWLKTFVNENPEADNISDIKSHFKTLEAQLGN
;
A
#
# COMPACT_ATOMS: atom_id res chain seq x y z
N MET A 1 58.79 11.96 -23.15
CA MET A 1 58.04 12.12 -24.41
C MET A 1 56.69 12.67 -24.00
N GLU A 2 56.60 13.93 -23.57
CA GLU A 2 56.48 15.13 -24.42
C GLU A 2 55.23 14.99 -25.31
N ASP A 3 54.19 15.82 -25.22
CA ASP A 3 54.19 17.27 -25.07
C ASP A 3 52.91 17.82 -24.40
N GLN A 4 53.09 18.91 -23.64
CA GLN A 4 52.07 19.96 -23.45
C GLN A 4 51.96 20.78 -24.74
N VAL A 5 50.79 21.32 -25.10
CA VAL A 5 50.66 22.73 -25.55
C VAL A 5 49.20 23.20 -25.41
N THR A 6 49.10 24.40 -24.87
CA THR A 6 47.96 25.29 -24.63
C THR A 6 47.45 25.99 -25.91
N GLY A 7 46.21 26.51 -25.92
CA GLY A 7 45.80 27.47 -26.95
C GLY A 7 44.34 27.91 -26.92
N ARG A 8 44.07 29.09 -26.34
CA ARG A 8 42.84 29.90 -26.51
C ARG A 8 42.81 30.52 -27.92
N GLY A 9 41.63 30.75 -28.52
CA GLY A 9 41.52 31.57 -29.75
C GLY A 9 40.14 31.68 -30.41
N THR A 10 39.32 32.58 -29.87
CA THR A 10 38.13 33.34 -30.33
C THR A 10 37.77 33.45 -31.84
N ILE A 11 36.52 33.05 -32.17
CA ILE A 11 35.38 33.67 -32.94
C ILE A 11 35.55 34.46 -34.30
N ILE A 12 34.55 34.21 -35.18
CA ILE A 12 33.89 35.02 -36.26
C ILE A 12 34.45 34.76 -37.68
N ILE A 13 33.67 34.25 -38.66
CA ILE A 13 32.86 35.02 -39.64
C ILE A 13 31.79 34.14 -40.36
N SER A 14 30.52 34.56 -40.22
CA SER A 14 29.35 34.56 -41.14
C SER A 14 29.12 33.44 -42.18
N ALA A 15 27.99 32.71 -42.17
CA ALA A 15 26.61 33.07 -42.54
C ALA A 15 26.25 32.81 -44.03
N VAL A 16 25.22 31.96 -44.20
CA VAL A 16 24.18 31.95 -45.26
C VAL A 16 24.60 31.57 -46.69
N ILE A 17 24.22 30.36 -47.11
CA ILE A 17 23.42 30.20 -48.35
C ILE A 17 22.20 29.32 -48.02
N MET A 18 21.07 30.01 -47.99
CA MET A 18 19.70 29.52 -48.09
C MET A 18 19.44 29.09 -49.54
N GLY A 19 18.81 27.94 -49.76
CA GLY A 19 18.48 27.47 -51.11
C GLY A 19 17.47 26.33 -51.16
N ILE A 20 16.17 26.69 -51.10
CA ILE A 20 15.02 26.01 -51.74
C ILE A 20 14.61 24.67 -51.08
N LEU A 21 13.70 24.59 -50.11
CA LEU A 21 12.23 24.84 -50.17
C LEU A 21 11.55 24.28 -51.44
N LEU A 22 11.07 23.02 -51.37
CA LEU A 22 9.76 22.56 -51.89
C LEU A 22 9.64 21.02 -51.82
N ILE A 23 9.37 20.46 -50.64
CA ILE A 23 8.50 19.25 -50.51
C ILE A 23 7.62 19.43 -49.26
N ILE A 24 6.80 20.48 -49.24
CA ILE A 24 5.67 20.59 -48.33
C ILE A 24 4.48 19.99 -49.08
N GLY A 25 4.05 18.78 -48.72
CA GLY A 25 2.79 18.21 -49.22
C GLY A 25 2.76 16.71 -49.51
N CYS A 26 3.90 16.02 -49.64
CA CYS A 26 3.92 14.57 -49.95
C CYS A 26 4.33 13.67 -48.77
N GLY A 27 4.95 14.21 -47.71
CA GLY A 27 5.48 13.41 -46.60
C GLY A 27 4.43 12.75 -45.71
N ILE A 28 3.26 13.38 -45.49
CA ILE A 28 2.19 12.85 -44.61
C ILE A 28 1.45 11.66 -45.26
N LYS A 29 1.65 11.40 -46.56
CA LYS A 29 0.96 10.29 -47.24
C LYS A 29 1.63 8.93 -47.03
N THR A 30 2.86 8.89 -46.52
CA THR A 30 3.55 7.63 -46.21
C THR A 30 3.30 7.23 -44.76
N ASP A 31 3.31 5.93 -44.47
CA ASP A 31 3.11 5.44 -43.09
C ASP A 31 4.17 6.00 -42.13
N ALA A 32 5.42 6.15 -42.58
CA ALA A 32 6.48 6.80 -41.80
C ALA A 32 6.16 8.26 -41.46
N GLY A 33 5.61 9.03 -42.41
CA GLY A 33 5.22 10.42 -42.17
C GLY A 33 4.00 10.56 -41.28
N ILE A 34 3.03 9.64 -41.39
CA ILE A 34 1.87 9.56 -40.48
C ILE A 34 2.36 9.31 -39.06
N LYS A 35 3.21 8.29 -38.88
CA LYS A 35 3.80 7.95 -37.58
C LYS A 35 4.53 9.15 -36.97
N PHE A 36 5.44 9.77 -37.73
CA PHE A 36 6.23 10.90 -37.24
C PHE A 36 5.35 12.07 -36.77
N GLU A 37 4.30 12.40 -37.52
CA GLU A 37 3.38 13.48 -37.13
C GLU A 37 2.58 13.11 -35.86
N MET A 38 2.19 11.84 -35.70
CA MET A 38 1.54 11.36 -34.47
C MET A 38 2.49 11.39 -33.26
N GLU A 39 3.75 10.98 -33.41
CA GLU A 39 4.76 11.06 -32.35
C GLU A 39 5.00 12.50 -31.89
N LYS A 40 5.04 13.44 -32.85
CA LYS A 40 5.17 14.87 -32.57
C LYS A 40 3.98 15.41 -31.78
N ARG A 41 2.75 15.04 -32.17
CA ARG A 41 1.53 15.43 -31.45
C ARG A 41 1.48 14.83 -30.05
N LEU A 42 1.84 13.56 -29.89
CA LEU A 42 1.94 12.90 -28.60
C LEU A 42 2.93 13.63 -27.70
N THR A 43 4.14 13.89 -28.18
CA THR A 43 5.16 14.65 -27.42
C THR A 43 4.65 16.02 -26.97
N LYS A 44 3.86 16.71 -27.80
CA LYS A 44 3.25 18.00 -27.43
C LYS A 44 2.19 17.84 -26.33
N ALA A 45 1.32 16.84 -26.43
CA ALA A 45 0.29 16.55 -25.43
C ALA A 45 0.92 16.14 -24.08
N ASP A 46 1.98 15.33 -24.11
CA ASP A 46 2.73 14.90 -22.93
C ASP A 46 3.36 16.09 -22.20
N ARG A 47 4.02 16.99 -22.95
CA ARG A 47 4.59 18.22 -22.38
C ARG A 47 3.53 19.11 -21.76
N LEU A 48 2.35 19.21 -22.37
CA LEU A 48 1.23 19.97 -21.81
C LEU A 48 0.79 19.36 -20.46
N GLN A 49 0.71 18.02 -20.39
CA GLN A 49 0.37 17.31 -19.15
C GLN A 49 1.39 17.58 -18.04
N ASP A 50 2.68 17.54 -18.35
CA ASP A 50 3.75 17.84 -17.39
C ASP A 50 3.69 19.29 -16.92
N GLN A 51 3.46 20.25 -17.81
CA GLN A 51 3.33 21.65 -17.47
C GLN A 51 2.15 21.93 -16.54
N ILE A 52 0.99 21.33 -16.82
CA ILE A 52 -0.21 21.46 -15.97
C ILE A 52 0.06 20.88 -14.58
N ARG A 53 0.67 19.69 -14.51
CA ARG A 53 1.01 19.03 -13.24
C ARG A 53 2.03 19.80 -12.39
N GLN A 54 2.99 20.48 -13.03
CA GLN A 54 3.98 21.29 -12.31
C GLN A 54 3.40 22.61 -11.80
N LYS A 55 2.47 23.21 -12.54
CA LYS A 55 1.94 24.54 -12.25
C LYS A 55 0.84 24.50 -11.19
N ASN A 56 0.03 23.45 -11.18
CA ASN A 56 -1.19 23.39 -10.39
C ASN A 56 -1.17 22.21 -9.41
N LEU A 57 -1.46 22.47 -8.14
CA LEU A 57 -1.74 21.40 -7.17
C LEU A 57 -2.99 20.58 -7.54
N THR A 58 -3.93 21.18 -8.28
CA THR A 58 -5.16 20.54 -8.75
C THR A 58 -5.43 20.90 -10.22
N ILE A 59 -5.77 19.92 -11.05
CA ILE A 59 -6.03 20.11 -12.48
C ILE A 59 -7.44 20.70 -12.67
N SER A 60 -7.55 21.85 -13.34
CA SER A 60 -8.83 22.51 -13.61
C SER A 60 -9.63 21.82 -14.74
N ASP A 61 -10.94 22.08 -14.84
CA ASP A 61 -11.75 21.53 -15.94
C ASP A 61 -11.30 22.01 -17.33
N GLU A 62 -10.77 23.23 -17.40
CA GLU A 62 -10.21 23.78 -18.64
C GLU A 62 -8.90 23.08 -19.00
N ASP A 63 -8.03 22.82 -18.02
CA ASP A 63 -6.81 22.03 -18.22
C ASP A 63 -7.13 20.59 -18.70
N VAL A 64 -8.15 19.96 -18.11
CA VAL A 64 -8.65 18.64 -18.53
C VAL A 64 -9.11 18.69 -19.98
N LYS A 65 -9.91 19.70 -20.35
CA LYS A 65 -10.41 19.86 -21.71
C LYS A 65 -9.26 20.03 -22.70
N GLN A 66 -8.29 20.90 -22.40
CA GLN A 66 -7.11 21.12 -23.24
C GLN A 66 -6.29 19.84 -23.43
N LEU A 67 -6.11 19.04 -22.37
CA LEU A 67 -5.42 17.76 -22.44
C LEU A 67 -6.18 16.74 -23.30
N VAL A 68 -7.48 16.61 -23.07
CA VAL A 68 -8.33 15.70 -23.85
C VAL A 68 -8.34 16.09 -25.32
N ASP A 69 -8.41 17.39 -25.64
CA ASP A 69 -8.34 17.89 -27.01
C ASP A 69 -7.00 17.56 -27.66
N ALA A 70 -5.89 17.80 -26.96
CA ALA A 70 -4.54 17.50 -27.46
C ALA A 70 -4.33 16.00 -27.76
N TYR A 71 -4.79 15.10 -26.89
CA TYR A 71 -4.74 13.66 -27.17
C TYR A 71 -5.77 13.24 -28.23
N SER A 72 -6.93 13.90 -28.30
CA SER A 72 -7.97 13.62 -29.30
C SER A 72 -7.48 13.92 -30.72
N GLU A 73 -6.64 14.94 -30.91
CA GLU A 73 -5.99 15.23 -32.19
C GLU A 73 -5.16 14.06 -32.73
N ILE A 74 -4.65 13.18 -31.86
CA ILE A 74 -3.88 11.98 -32.23
C ILE A 74 -4.85 10.86 -32.60
N THR A 75 -5.83 10.58 -31.73
CA THR A 75 -6.81 9.50 -31.96
C THR A 75 -7.60 9.66 -33.25
N LYS A 76 -7.88 10.90 -33.67
CA LYS A 76 -8.62 11.23 -34.90
C LYS A 76 -7.73 11.32 -36.15
N PHE A 77 -6.41 11.30 -35.99
CA PHE A 77 -5.48 11.49 -37.12
C PHE A 77 -5.43 10.29 -38.06
N LEU A 78 -5.63 9.08 -37.51
CA LEU A 78 -5.56 7.82 -38.24
C LEU A 78 -6.73 6.93 -37.85
N ALA A 79 -7.52 6.51 -38.84
CA ALA A 79 -8.60 5.55 -38.63
C ALA A 79 -8.04 4.19 -38.16
N PRO A 80 -8.75 3.49 -37.25
CA PRO A 80 -8.36 2.14 -36.85
C PRO A 80 -8.40 1.17 -38.05
N PRO A 81 -7.65 0.05 -38.00
CA PRO A 81 -7.77 -0.99 -39.01
C PRO A 81 -9.18 -1.57 -39.01
N LYS A 82 -9.65 -1.99 -40.19
CA LYS A 82 -10.98 -2.58 -40.37
C LYS A 82 -11.07 -3.96 -39.73
N ASP A 83 -9.98 -4.72 -39.81
CA ASP A 83 -9.90 -6.08 -39.31
C ASP A 83 -8.47 -6.47 -38.93
N ILE A 84 -8.32 -7.68 -38.38
CA ILE A 84 -7.04 -8.23 -37.92
C ILE A 84 -6.08 -8.49 -39.10
N ALA A 85 -6.60 -8.79 -40.30
CA ALA A 85 -5.78 -9.07 -41.47
C ALA A 85 -5.11 -7.79 -41.98
N GLU A 86 -5.85 -6.68 -42.03
CA GLU A 86 -5.28 -5.35 -42.31
C GLU A 86 -4.22 -4.97 -41.27
N ALA A 87 -4.52 -5.18 -39.98
CA ALA A 87 -3.59 -4.85 -38.90
C ALA A 87 -2.26 -5.61 -39.03
N LYS A 88 -2.32 -6.92 -39.30
CA LYS A 88 -1.13 -7.78 -39.43
C LYS A 88 -0.31 -7.52 -40.69
N ASN A 89 -0.98 -7.20 -41.81
CA ASN A 89 -0.31 -7.01 -43.10
C ASN A 89 0.21 -5.58 -43.31
N ALA A 90 -0.12 -4.65 -42.40
CA ALA A 90 0.34 -3.27 -42.47
C ALA A 90 1.85 -3.15 -42.22
N SER A 91 2.45 -2.06 -42.72
CA SER A 91 3.85 -1.74 -42.44
C SER A 91 4.10 -1.55 -40.94
N ALA A 92 5.35 -1.75 -40.50
CA ALA A 92 5.72 -1.54 -39.10
C ALA A 92 5.40 -0.11 -38.62
N ASP A 93 5.60 0.90 -39.50
CA ASP A 93 5.26 2.29 -39.20
C ASP A 93 3.76 2.50 -39.01
N ARG A 94 2.93 1.83 -39.82
CA ARG A 94 1.46 1.88 -39.70
C ARG A 94 0.98 1.22 -38.41
N GLN A 95 1.54 0.07 -38.06
CA GLN A 95 1.25 -0.59 -36.78
C GLN A 95 1.64 0.28 -35.59
N GLN A 96 2.81 0.92 -35.66
CA GLN A 96 3.27 1.85 -34.63
C GLN A 96 2.36 3.10 -34.54
N ALA A 97 1.88 3.62 -35.68
CA ALA A 97 0.92 4.72 -35.69
C ALA A 97 -0.40 4.35 -34.99
N TRP A 98 -0.97 3.16 -35.24
CA TRP A 98 -2.14 2.69 -34.49
C TRP A 98 -1.86 2.53 -32.99
N ASN A 99 -0.67 2.07 -32.61
CA ASN A 99 -0.27 2.00 -31.20
C ASN A 99 -0.23 3.38 -30.53
N LEU A 100 0.20 4.42 -31.24
CA LEU A 100 0.16 5.81 -30.74
C LEU A 100 -1.28 6.30 -30.54
N SER A 101 -2.20 5.97 -31.46
CA SER A 101 -3.64 6.24 -31.27
C SER A 101 -4.20 5.53 -30.03
N SER A 102 -3.88 4.25 -29.84
CA SER A 102 -4.32 3.48 -28.67
C SER A 102 -3.76 4.04 -27.36
N LEU A 103 -2.50 4.47 -27.36
CA LEU A 103 -1.87 5.12 -26.21
C LEU A 103 -2.57 6.44 -25.88
N ALA A 104 -2.83 7.29 -26.88
CA ALA A 104 -3.56 8.55 -26.68
C ALA A 104 -4.97 8.31 -26.14
N SER A 105 -5.71 7.33 -26.68
CA SER A 105 -7.04 6.94 -26.18
C SER A 105 -6.99 6.47 -24.73
N THR A 106 -5.99 5.65 -24.39
CA THR A 106 -5.77 5.18 -23.00
C THR A 106 -5.50 6.35 -22.05
N ARG A 107 -4.70 7.34 -22.47
CA ARG A 107 -4.43 8.55 -21.66
C ARG A 107 -5.69 9.39 -21.43
N ILE A 108 -6.54 9.54 -22.45
CA ILE A 108 -7.85 10.21 -22.29
C ILE A 108 -8.72 9.43 -21.29
N GLY A 109 -8.78 8.10 -21.42
CA GLY A 109 -9.50 7.25 -20.48
C GLY A 109 -9.03 7.43 -19.04
N LEU A 110 -7.71 7.46 -18.81
CA LEU A 110 -7.13 7.69 -17.47
C LEU A 110 -7.45 9.09 -16.94
N ILE A 111 -7.41 10.13 -17.76
CA ILE A 111 -7.83 11.48 -17.36
C ILE A 111 -9.29 11.47 -16.89
N TYR A 112 -10.19 10.80 -17.63
CA TYR A 112 -11.59 10.70 -17.22
C TYR A 112 -11.79 9.84 -15.97
N LEU A 113 -10.99 8.78 -15.80
CA LEU A 113 -11.01 7.94 -14.61
C LEU A 113 -10.64 8.76 -13.36
N ASP A 114 -9.57 9.54 -13.43
CA ASP A 114 -9.13 10.46 -12.35
C ASP A 114 -10.18 11.52 -12.04
N ARG A 115 -10.92 11.98 -13.07
CA ARG A 115 -12.05 12.93 -12.93
C ARG A 115 -13.37 12.27 -12.51
N LYS A 116 -13.36 10.97 -12.18
CA LYS A 116 -14.54 10.20 -11.77
C LYS A 116 -15.64 10.15 -12.84
N MET A 117 -15.29 10.38 -14.10
CA MET A 117 -16.17 10.28 -15.26
C MET A 117 -16.12 8.87 -15.83
N TYR A 118 -16.59 7.89 -15.05
CA TYR A 118 -16.34 6.46 -15.30
C TYR A 118 -16.88 5.94 -16.63
N ASP A 119 -18.07 6.38 -17.06
CA ASP A 119 -18.64 5.96 -18.34
C ASP A 119 -17.79 6.47 -19.52
N LYS A 120 -17.31 7.72 -19.47
CA LYS A 120 -16.40 8.24 -20.50
C LYS A 120 -15.07 7.49 -20.49
N ALA A 121 -14.51 7.25 -19.31
CA ALA A 121 -13.26 6.49 -19.18
C ALA A 121 -13.41 5.10 -19.83
N PHE A 122 -14.50 4.40 -19.52
CA PHE A 122 -14.85 3.11 -20.08
C PHE A 122 -14.91 3.13 -21.60
N ASP A 123 -15.61 4.11 -22.20
CA ASP A 123 -15.72 4.23 -23.66
C ASP A 123 -14.35 4.33 -24.34
N TYR A 124 -13.44 5.15 -23.81
CA TYR A 124 -12.09 5.31 -24.36
C TYR A 124 -11.19 4.08 -24.16
N PHE A 125 -11.39 3.30 -23.11
CA PHE A 125 -10.69 2.02 -22.94
C PHE A 125 -11.28 0.94 -23.86
N ASN A 126 -12.60 0.92 -24.04
CA ASN A 126 -13.31 -0.01 -24.90
C ASN A 126 -12.88 0.12 -26.37
N THR A 127 -12.70 1.36 -26.88
CA THR A 127 -12.20 1.57 -28.25
C THR A 127 -10.82 0.95 -28.46
N VAL A 128 -9.96 0.96 -27.44
CA VAL A 128 -8.64 0.33 -27.49
C VAL A 128 -8.76 -1.19 -27.39
N ALA A 129 -9.59 -1.70 -26.47
CA ALA A 129 -9.74 -3.13 -26.21
C ALA A 129 -10.19 -3.93 -27.46
N TYR A 130 -11.01 -3.31 -28.31
CA TYR A 130 -11.58 -3.93 -29.50
C TYR A 130 -10.97 -3.42 -30.82
N CYS A 131 -9.89 -2.63 -30.77
CA CYS A 131 -9.14 -2.26 -31.97
C CYS A 131 -8.34 -3.47 -32.49
N PRO A 132 -8.44 -3.84 -33.79
CA PRO A 132 -7.73 -5.01 -34.34
C PRO A 132 -6.20 -4.96 -34.28
N ALA A 133 -5.61 -3.76 -34.15
CA ALA A 133 -4.16 -3.59 -33.98
C ALA A 133 -3.68 -3.71 -32.53
N THR A 134 -4.58 -3.78 -31.55
CA THR A 134 -4.21 -3.80 -30.14
C THR A 134 -3.54 -5.12 -29.77
N SER A 135 -2.32 -5.03 -29.22
CA SER A 135 -1.62 -6.21 -28.72
C SER A 135 -2.34 -6.84 -27.53
N PRO A 136 -2.18 -8.16 -27.28
CA PRO A 136 -2.78 -8.81 -26.11
C PRO A 136 -2.46 -8.11 -24.79
N THR A 137 -1.21 -7.66 -24.58
CA THR A 137 -0.79 -6.93 -23.38
C THR A 137 -1.56 -5.62 -23.21
N GLN A 138 -1.69 -4.82 -24.27
CA GLN A 138 -2.45 -3.57 -24.23
C GLN A 138 -3.93 -3.82 -24.00
N LYS A 139 -4.51 -4.80 -24.69
CA LYS A 139 -5.92 -5.19 -24.54
C LYS A 139 -6.23 -5.52 -23.09
N ASN A 140 -5.38 -6.31 -22.46
CA ASN A 140 -5.59 -6.71 -21.09
C ASN A 140 -5.46 -5.52 -20.12
N ALA A 141 -4.48 -4.63 -20.32
CA ALA A 141 -4.35 -3.42 -19.51
C ALA A 141 -5.61 -2.54 -19.58
N VAL A 142 -6.18 -2.33 -20.78
CA VAL A 142 -7.39 -1.51 -20.92
C VAL A 142 -8.66 -2.22 -20.40
N ILE A 143 -8.78 -3.54 -20.52
CA ILE A 143 -9.88 -4.28 -19.86
C ILE A 143 -9.78 -4.16 -18.34
N ASN A 144 -8.57 -4.19 -17.76
CA ASN A 144 -8.40 -3.93 -16.34
C ASN A 144 -8.84 -2.50 -15.96
N TYR A 145 -8.51 -1.49 -16.76
CA TYR A 145 -9.01 -0.13 -16.52
C TYR A 145 -10.52 -0.01 -16.68
N MET A 146 -11.13 -0.74 -17.63
CA MET A 146 -12.59 -0.84 -17.76
C MET A 146 -13.21 -1.45 -16.50
N ALA A 147 -12.63 -2.53 -15.97
CA ALA A 147 -13.09 -3.17 -14.74
C ALA A 147 -13.01 -2.21 -13.54
N VAL A 148 -11.90 -1.47 -13.41
CA VAL A 148 -11.72 -0.44 -12.37
C VAL A 148 -12.74 0.69 -12.52
N ALA A 149 -13.02 1.14 -13.75
CA ALA A 149 -14.02 2.17 -13.99
C ALA A 149 -15.43 1.70 -13.56
N MET A 150 -15.80 0.45 -13.87
CA MET A 150 -17.07 -0.13 -13.43
C MET A 150 -17.11 -0.35 -11.91
N GLU A 151 -16.02 -0.81 -11.29
CA GLU A 151 -15.92 -0.96 -9.84
C GLU A 151 -16.13 0.38 -9.12
N LYS A 152 -15.45 1.44 -9.59
CA LYS A 152 -15.56 2.79 -9.02
C LYS A 152 -16.91 3.45 -9.31
N ALA A 153 -17.60 3.02 -10.36
CA ALA A 153 -18.98 3.39 -10.64
C ALA A 153 -20.02 2.55 -9.88
N GLU A 154 -19.58 1.63 -9.00
CA GLU A 154 -20.43 0.69 -8.24
C GLU A 154 -21.25 -0.26 -9.12
N LYS A 155 -20.83 -0.43 -10.38
CA LYS A 155 -21.37 -1.40 -11.36
C LYS A 155 -20.65 -2.73 -11.21
N TYR A 156 -20.88 -3.37 -10.06
CA TYR A 156 -20.10 -4.54 -9.64
C TYR A 156 -20.25 -5.78 -10.55
N PRO A 157 -21.45 -6.15 -11.05
CA PRO A 157 -21.58 -7.28 -11.98
C PRO A 157 -20.78 -7.09 -13.27
N GLU A 158 -20.77 -5.88 -13.82
CA GLU A 158 -20.01 -5.51 -15.02
C GLU A 158 -18.50 -5.56 -14.74
N ALA A 159 -18.07 -5.02 -13.60
CA ALA A 159 -16.67 -5.13 -13.15
C ALA A 159 -16.24 -6.60 -12.98
N ALA A 160 -17.09 -7.43 -12.38
CA ALA A 160 -16.83 -8.86 -12.19
C ALA A 160 -16.61 -9.58 -13.51
N ALA A 161 -17.49 -9.36 -14.50
CA ALA A 161 -17.38 -9.95 -15.83
C ALA A 161 -16.08 -9.55 -16.55
N LEU A 162 -15.67 -8.29 -16.42
CA LEU A 162 -14.41 -7.80 -17.00
C LEU A 162 -13.21 -8.45 -16.31
N TYR A 163 -13.18 -8.52 -14.96
CA TYR A 163 -12.12 -9.21 -14.22
C TYR A 163 -12.06 -10.71 -14.53
N ASP A 164 -13.20 -11.38 -14.71
CA ASP A 164 -13.23 -12.77 -15.11
C ASP A 164 -12.65 -12.98 -16.52
N SER A 165 -12.98 -12.09 -17.47
CA SER A 165 -12.47 -12.17 -18.84
C SER A 165 -10.95 -12.05 -18.92
N LEU A 166 -10.34 -11.37 -17.95
CA LEU A 166 -8.90 -11.23 -17.84
C LEU A 166 -8.22 -12.57 -17.52
N ALA A 167 -8.80 -13.40 -16.64
CA ALA A 167 -8.24 -14.73 -16.31
C ALA A 167 -8.08 -15.62 -17.55
N GLU A 168 -9.02 -15.52 -18.49
CA GLU A 168 -9.02 -16.24 -19.76
C GLU A 168 -8.11 -15.58 -20.82
N GLY A 169 -7.95 -14.25 -20.77
CA GLY A 169 -7.16 -13.46 -21.73
C GLY A 169 -5.69 -13.20 -21.38
N TYR A 170 -5.27 -13.43 -20.13
CA TYR A 170 -3.88 -13.28 -19.67
C TYR A 170 -3.02 -14.55 -19.79
N LEU A 171 -3.59 -15.65 -20.32
CA LEU A 171 -2.93 -16.96 -20.48
C LEU A 171 -1.50 -16.92 -21.06
N PRO A 172 -1.09 -16.00 -21.97
CA PRO A 172 0.25 -16.05 -22.55
C PRO A 172 1.40 -15.42 -21.73
N LEU A 173 1.17 -14.81 -20.56
CA LEU A 173 2.17 -13.92 -19.92
C LEU A 173 2.60 -14.28 -18.50
N ALA A 174 2.46 -15.54 -18.12
CA ALA A 174 3.32 -16.10 -17.09
C ALA A 174 4.25 -17.10 -17.78
N SER A 175 5.46 -16.65 -18.17
CA SER A 175 6.52 -17.66 -18.27
C SER A 175 6.64 -18.29 -16.88
N ALA A 176 6.96 -19.57 -16.82
CA ALA A 176 7.16 -20.29 -15.56
C ALA A 176 8.08 -19.51 -14.58
N ASP A 177 8.98 -18.69 -15.14
CA ASP A 177 9.95 -17.87 -14.42
C ASP A 177 9.54 -16.41 -14.17
N ASN A 178 8.51 -15.87 -14.83
CA ASN A 178 8.07 -14.49 -14.66
C ASN A 178 6.53 -14.35 -14.72
N PRO A 179 5.81 -14.74 -13.66
CA PRO A 179 4.36 -14.67 -13.62
C PRO A 179 3.86 -13.22 -13.55
N ASN A 180 2.87 -12.88 -14.38
CA ASN A 180 2.17 -11.60 -14.28
C ASN A 180 1.21 -11.61 -13.06
N MET A 181 1.62 -10.95 -11.98
CA MET A 181 0.88 -10.97 -10.71
C MET A 181 -0.46 -10.21 -10.75
N ASP A 182 -0.59 -9.20 -11.61
CA ASP A 182 -1.84 -8.46 -11.80
C ASP A 182 -2.89 -9.35 -12.44
N ALA A 183 -2.48 -10.11 -13.46
CA ALA A 183 -3.31 -11.12 -14.11
C ALA A 183 -3.75 -12.22 -13.13
N LEU A 184 -2.82 -12.72 -12.32
CA LEU A 184 -3.13 -13.70 -11.30
C LEU A 184 -4.05 -13.16 -10.20
N GLY A 185 -4.22 -11.84 -10.07
CA GLY A 185 -5.18 -11.25 -9.13
C GLY A 185 -6.61 -11.17 -9.64
N ALA A 186 -6.83 -11.20 -10.96
CA ALA A 186 -8.13 -10.91 -11.55
C ALA A 186 -9.26 -11.87 -11.14
N PRO A 187 -9.08 -13.21 -11.07
CA PRO A 187 -10.15 -14.12 -10.63
C PRO A 187 -10.68 -13.82 -9.22
N ILE A 188 -9.78 -13.52 -8.28
CA ILE A 188 -10.16 -13.15 -6.90
C ILE A 188 -10.89 -11.81 -6.89
N LYS A 189 -10.42 -10.82 -7.66
CA LYS A 189 -11.11 -9.53 -7.78
C LYS A 189 -12.53 -9.68 -8.35
N ALA A 190 -12.72 -10.55 -9.35
CA ALA A 190 -14.04 -10.84 -9.90
C ALA A 190 -14.98 -11.39 -8.82
N ALA A 191 -14.51 -12.35 -8.01
CA ALA A 191 -15.27 -12.85 -6.87
C ALA A 191 -15.62 -11.74 -5.87
N GLN A 192 -14.65 -10.90 -5.50
CA GLN A 192 -14.84 -9.78 -4.58
C GLN A 192 -15.89 -8.76 -5.09
N MET A 193 -16.03 -8.58 -6.41
CA MET A 193 -17.09 -7.72 -6.96
C MET A 193 -18.49 -8.28 -6.65
N TRP A 194 -18.68 -9.60 -6.71
CA TRP A 194 -19.95 -10.21 -6.29
C TRP A 194 -20.23 -9.99 -4.79
N ALA A 195 -19.21 -10.05 -3.94
CA ALA A 195 -19.36 -9.71 -2.52
C ALA A 195 -19.77 -8.24 -2.32
N LYS A 196 -19.16 -7.29 -3.04
CA LYS A 196 -19.55 -5.87 -3.00
C LYS A 196 -20.99 -5.65 -3.50
N ASN A 197 -21.46 -6.46 -4.44
CA ASN A 197 -22.84 -6.46 -4.91
C ASN A 197 -23.84 -7.09 -3.92
N GLY A 198 -23.39 -7.59 -2.77
CA GLY A 198 -24.21 -8.34 -1.82
C GLY A 198 -24.56 -9.76 -2.27
N ASP A 199 -23.96 -10.26 -3.35
CA ASP A 199 -24.16 -11.61 -3.83
C ASP A 199 -23.14 -12.59 -3.22
N GLN A 200 -23.48 -13.09 -2.04
CA GLN A 200 -22.66 -14.07 -1.34
C GLN A 200 -22.50 -15.39 -2.11
N ALA A 201 -23.52 -15.82 -2.86
CA ALA A 201 -23.45 -17.06 -3.62
C ALA A 201 -22.50 -16.92 -4.81
N GLY A 202 -22.58 -15.80 -5.53
CA GLY A 202 -21.66 -15.42 -6.60
C GLY A 202 -20.22 -15.27 -6.10
N TYR A 203 -20.01 -14.68 -4.92
CA TYR A 203 -18.69 -14.59 -4.29
C TYR A 203 -18.07 -15.97 -4.03
N LEU A 204 -18.82 -16.87 -3.38
CA LEU A 204 -18.33 -18.22 -3.06
C LEU A 204 -18.02 -19.02 -4.33
N ALA A 205 -18.92 -19.00 -5.31
CA ALA A 205 -18.73 -19.66 -6.60
C ALA A 205 -17.53 -19.08 -7.37
N GLY A 206 -17.36 -17.75 -7.35
CA GLY A 206 -16.22 -17.06 -7.96
C GLY A 206 -14.88 -17.45 -7.31
N MET A 207 -14.85 -17.57 -5.98
CA MET A 207 -13.66 -18.03 -5.26
C MET A 207 -13.31 -19.49 -5.57
N ASP A 208 -14.30 -20.38 -5.66
CA ASP A 208 -14.10 -21.77 -6.07
C ASP A 208 -13.57 -21.86 -7.51
N LYS A 209 -14.15 -21.08 -8.44
CA LYS A 209 -13.69 -20.97 -9.82
C LYS A 209 -12.24 -20.47 -9.88
N ALA A 210 -11.89 -19.44 -9.11
CA ALA A 210 -10.54 -18.90 -9.03
C ALA A 210 -9.54 -19.95 -8.54
N ARG A 211 -9.86 -20.68 -7.46
CA ARG A 211 -9.02 -21.78 -6.96
C ARG A 211 -8.85 -22.88 -8.00
N GLY A 212 -9.93 -23.29 -8.67
CA GLY A 212 -9.86 -24.28 -9.76
C GLY A 212 -8.92 -23.85 -10.88
N TYR A 213 -8.96 -22.57 -11.27
CA TYR A 213 -8.04 -21.99 -12.25
C TYR A 213 -6.58 -22.05 -11.75
N TYR A 214 -6.31 -21.61 -10.53
CA TYR A 214 -4.96 -21.64 -9.95
C TYR A 214 -4.41 -23.05 -9.78
N SER A 215 -5.24 -24.02 -9.36
CA SER A 215 -4.82 -25.43 -9.21
C SER A 215 -4.39 -26.02 -10.54
N GLN A 216 -5.12 -25.74 -11.63
CA GLN A 216 -4.72 -26.19 -12.96
C GLN A 216 -3.39 -25.57 -13.42
N LEU A 217 -3.14 -24.30 -13.07
CA LEU A 217 -1.86 -23.65 -13.35
C LEU A 217 -0.73 -24.24 -12.53
N ALA A 218 -0.95 -24.52 -11.25
CA ALA A 218 0.03 -25.17 -10.37
C ALA A 218 0.46 -26.52 -10.94
N ASP A 219 -0.52 -27.37 -11.29
CA ASP A 219 -0.27 -28.72 -11.80
C ASP A 219 0.53 -28.73 -13.11
N LYS A 220 0.31 -27.75 -13.99
CA LYS A 220 1.03 -27.62 -15.27
C LYS A 220 2.44 -27.04 -15.13
N ASN A 221 2.73 -26.37 -14.03
CA ASN A 221 3.97 -25.60 -13.84
C ASN A 221 4.72 -26.02 -12.57
N LYS A 222 4.62 -27.31 -12.19
CA LYS A 222 5.36 -27.86 -11.05
C LYS A 222 6.84 -27.55 -11.16
N GLY A 223 7.46 -27.13 -10.07
CA GLY A 223 8.87 -26.77 -10.09
C GLY A 223 9.15 -25.27 -10.23
N SER A 224 8.14 -24.46 -10.57
CA SER A 224 8.34 -23.10 -11.08
C SER A 224 7.95 -21.99 -10.10
N LEU A 225 8.36 -20.76 -10.44
CA LEU A 225 7.91 -19.56 -9.74
C LEU A 225 6.41 -19.34 -9.92
N LEU A 226 5.85 -19.73 -11.08
CA LEU A 226 4.42 -19.67 -11.33
C LEU A 226 3.62 -20.59 -10.39
N GLU A 227 4.06 -21.83 -10.15
CA GLU A 227 3.43 -22.73 -9.17
C GLU A 227 3.38 -22.07 -7.78
N SER A 228 4.52 -21.55 -7.31
CA SER A 228 4.60 -20.85 -6.02
C SER A 228 3.65 -19.65 -5.96
N ALA A 229 3.59 -18.85 -7.04
CA ALA A 229 2.72 -17.68 -7.11
C ALA A 229 1.23 -18.05 -7.01
N VAL A 230 0.79 -19.09 -7.73
CA VAL A 230 -0.63 -19.49 -7.73
C VAL A 230 -1.03 -20.23 -6.46
N LEU A 231 -0.14 -21.00 -5.84
CA LEU A 231 -0.39 -21.57 -4.50
C LEU A 231 -0.54 -20.46 -3.45
N GLY A 232 0.24 -19.38 -3.56
CA GLY A 232 0.06 -18.17 -2.76
C GLY A 232 -1.33 -17.53 -2.96
N LYS A 233 -1.85 -17.48 -4.20
CA LYS A 233 -3.20 -16.98 -4.48
C LYS A 233 -4.29 -17.90 -3.91
N ILE A 234 -4.13 -19.22 -4.01
CA ILE A 234 -5.07 -20.19 -3.41
C ILE A 234 -5.09 -20.01 -1.88
N SER A 235 -3.92 -19.90 -1.24
CA SER A 235 -3.83 -19.66 0.20
C SER A 235 -4.48 -18.33 0.59
N ALA A 236 -4.19 -17.24 -0.11
CA ALA A 236 -4.80 -15.93 0.14
C ALA A 236 -6.33 -15.96 0.01
N SER A 237 -6.85 -16.70 -0.98
CA SER A 237 -8.30 -16.92 -1.15
C SER A 237 -8.92 -17.64 0.07
N TYR A 238 -8.25 -18.66 0.61
CA TYR A 238 -8.71 -19.32 1.84
C TYR A 238 -8.60 -18.40 3.08
N ILE A 239 -7.55 -17.59 3.19
CA ILE A 239 -7.39 -16.61 4.29
C ILE A 239 -8.51 -15.59 4.27
N GLU A 240 -8.86 -15.06 3.09
CA GLU A 240 -9.97 -14.11 2.93
C GLU A 240 -11.31 -14.72 3.38
N GLN A 241 -11.53 -15.99 3.07
CA GLN A 241 -12.70 -16.76 3.51
C GLN A 241 -12.57 -17.31 4.95
N GLN A 242 -11.55 -16.89 5.70
CA GLN A 242 -11.24 -17.35 7.07
C GLN A 242 -11.08 -18.88 7.21
N SER A 243 -10.82 -19.56 6.09
CA SER A 243 -10.59 -21.01 6.00
C SER A 243 -9.11 -21.33 6.25
N TYR A 244 -8.63 -20.98 7.44
CA TYR A 244 -7.21 -21.04 7.80
C TYR A 244 -6.56 -22.43 7.67
N PRO A 245 -7.21 -23.55 8.05
CA PRO A 245 -6.60 -24.88 7.87
C PRO A 245 -6.26 -25.20 6.41
N GLN A 246 -7.14 -24.86 5.47
CA GLN A 246 -6.92 -25.07 4.04
C GLN A 246 -5.83 -24.12 3.49
N ALA A 247 -5.77 -22.89 3.99
CA ALA A 247 -4.69 -21.96 3.66
C ALA A 247 -3.32 -22.55 4.08
N ILE A 248 -3.22 -23.03 5.32
CA ILE A 248 -1.99 -23.64 5.86
C ILE A 248 -1.62 -24.90 5.07
N ALA A 249 -2.59 -25.77 4.76
CA ALA A 249 -2.34 -26.96 3.95
C ALA A 249 -1.77 -26.58 2.57
N THR A 250 -2.33 -25.55 1.93
CA THR A 250 -1.85 -25.04 0.64
C THR A 250 -0.42 -24.48 0.73
N LEU A 251 -0.11 -23.70 1.77
CA LEU A 251 1.23 -23.14 1.99
C LEU A 251 2.28 -24.23 2.22
N ARG A 252 1.90 -25.33 2.88
CA ARG A 252 2.79 -26.50 3.09
C ARG A 252 2.97 -27.36 1.83
N MET A 253 2.15 -27.16 0.79
CA MET A 253 2.32 -27.81 -0.52
C MET A 253 3.31 -27.09 -1.43
N VAL A 254 3.64 -25.82 -1.14
CA VAL A 254 4.65 -25.08 -1.90
C VAL A 254 5.96 -25.86 -1.85
N MET A 255 6.61 -26.01 -3.00
CA MET A 255 7.83 -26.81 -3.08
C MET A 255 8.82 -26.40 -1.98
N PRO A 256 9.45 -27.38 -1.32
CA PRO A 256 10.51 -27.10 -0.39
C PRO A 256 11.62 -26.30 -1.08
N ASP A 257 12.31 -25.47 -0.32
CA ASP A 257 13.47 -24.73 -0.79
C ASP A 257 14.64 -25.66 -1.20
N SER A 258 15.78 -25.08 -1.57
CA SER A 258 16.97 -25.87 -1.93
C SER A 258 17.50 -26.77 -0.79
N SER A 259 17.01 -26.58 0.44
CA SER A 259 17.34 -27.37 1.63
C SER A 259 16.34 -28.51 1.87
N GLY A 260 15.28 -28.62 1.08
CA GLY A 260 14.24 -29.63 1.25
C GLY A 260 13.22 -29.29 2.34
N HIS A 261 13.16 -28.04 2.81
CA HIS A 261 12.24 -27.57 3.84
C HIS A 261 11.26 -26.51 3.31
N THR A 262 10.10 -26.37 3.96
CA THR A 262 9.15 -25.28 3.65
C THR A 262 9.88 -23.95 3.70
N SER A 263 9.80 -23.14 2.64
CA SER A 263 10.62 -21.93 2.55
C SER A 263 10.40 -20.97 3.74
N PRO A 264 11.42 -20.18 4.13
CA PRO A 264 11.35 -19.32 5.31
C PRO A 264 10.12 -18.40 5.34
N SER A 265 9.75 -17.82 4.19
CA SER A 265 8.60 -16.93 4.08
C SER A 265 7.27 -17.66 4.30
N MET A 266 7.14 -18.90 3.85
CA MET A 266 5.94 -19.71 4.04
C MET A 266 5.80 -20.16 5.51
N ILE A 267 6.89 -20.54 6.17
CA ILE A 267 6.86 -20.87 7.61
C ILE A 267 6.38 -19.69 8.44
N LEU A 268 6.92 -18.48 8.19
CA LEU A 268 6.50 -17.29 8.92
C LEU A 268 5.03 -16.92 8.64
N MET A 269 4.56 -17.11 7.41
CA MET A 269 3.13 -16.90 7.08
C MET A 269 2.22 -17.91 7.79
N ILE A 270 2.61 -19.19 7.85
CA ILE A 270 1.87 -20.21 8.59
C ILE A 270 1.83 -19.86 10.09
N ALA A 271 2.97 -19.44 10.64
CA ALA A 271 3.07 -19.02 12.04
C ALA A 271 2.17 -17.80 12.34
N ASP A 272 2.15 -16.81 11.44
CA ASP A 272 1.25 -15.64 11.53
C ASP A 272 -0.23 -16.03 11.51
N ILE A 273 -0.63 -16.96 10.63
CA ILE A 273 -2.00 -17.48 10.61
C ILE A 273 -2.36 -18.13 11.95
N TYR A 274 -1.48 -18.98 12.49
CA TYR A 274 -1.72 -19.60 13.79
C TYR A 274 -1.79 -18.55 14.92
N MET A 275 -0.83 -17.62 14.96
CA MET A 275 -0.71 -16.60 16.00
C MET A 275 -1.89 -15.62 15.99
N ASN A 276 -2.14 -14.99 14.84
CA ASN A 276 -3.00 -13.81 14.75
C ASN A 276 -4.41 -14.11 14.23
N LYS A 277 -4.59 -15.16 13.43
CA LYS A 277 -5.89 -15.49 12.82
C LYS A 277 -6.64 -16.57 13.57
N MET A 278 -5.93 -17.62 13.98
CA MET A 278 -6.51 -18.74 14.72
C MET A 278 -6.35 -18.60 16.24
N ARG A 279 -5.40 -17.78 16.70
CA ARG A 279 -4.98 -17.70 18.11
C ARG A 279 -4.59 -19.08 18.68
N ASP A 280 -4.09 -19.96 17.82
CA ASP A 280 -3.51 -21.25 18.21
C ASP A 280 -2.03 -21.04 18.49
N TYR A 281 -1.77 -20.50 19.68
CA TYR A 281 -0.43 -20.12 20.12
C TYR A 281 0.51 -21.33 20.25
N LEU A 282 -0.02 -22.53 20.47
CA LEU A 282 0.79 -23.75 20.52
C LEU A 282 1.32 -24.12 19.13
N GLN A 283 0.49 -24.04 18.10
CA GLN A 283 0.94 -24.30 16.73
C GLN A 283 1.82 -23.16 16.20
N ALA A 284 1.53 -21.91 16.58
CA ALA A 284 2.41 -20.77 16.28
C ALA A 284 3.81 -21.00 16.84
N GLN A 285 3.91 -21.34 18.15
CA GLN A 285 5.17 -21.68 18.81
C GLN A 285 5.93 -22.78 18.05
N LYS A 286 5.27 -23.91 17.75
CA LYS A 286 5.91 -25.02 17.02
C LYS A 286 6.40 -24.62 15.64
N THR A 287 5.67 -23.74 14.96
CA THR A 287 6.01 -23.27 13.61
C THR A 287 7.19 -22.29 13.66
N TYR A 288 7.28 -21.43 14.68
CA TYR A 288 8.47 -20.60 14.90
C TYR A 288 9.70 -21.45 15.23
N GLN A 289 9.56 -22.47 16.10
CA GLN A 289 10.63 -23.42 16.38
C GLN A 289 11.06 -24.22 15.14
N GLU A 290 10.13 -24.53 14.22
CA GLU A 290 10.42 -25.09 12.89
C GLU A 290 11.36 -24.17 12.11
N PHE A 291 11.06 -22.86 12.10
CA PHE A 291 11.90 -21.84 11.46
C PHE A 291 13.31 -21.81 12.08
N GLU A 292 13.42 -21.71 13.40
CA GLU A 292 14.71 -21.60 14.07
C GLU A 292 15.61 -22.82 13.82
N ARG A 293 15.00 -24.00 13.79
CA ARG A 293 15.70 -25.26 13.55
C ARG A 293 16.28 -25.34 12.14
N TYR A 294 15.50 -24.96 11.13
CA TYR A 294 15.91 -25.11 9.73
C TYR A 294 16.65 -23.89 9.17
N TYR A 295 16.46 -22.71 9.78
CA TYR A 295 16.98 -21.44 9.29
C TYR A 295 17.69 -20.59 10.37
N PRO A 296 18.61 -21.16 11.17
CA PRO A 296 19.20 -20.48 12.34
C PRO A 296 20.07 -19.26 12.00
N THR A 297 20.50 -19.11 10.74
CA THR A 297 21.33 -17.98 10.26
C THR A 297 20.58 -17.05 9.30
N HIS A 298 19.28 -17.29 9.09
CA HIS A 298 18.45 -16.50 8.19
C HIS A 298 18.18 -15.11 8.79
N GLN A 299 18.05 -14.09 7.94
CA GLN A 299 17.85 -12.70 8.37
C GLN A 299 16.60 -12.47 9.24
N ASN A 300 15.60 -13.35 9.13
CA ASN A 300 14.36 -13.28 9.91
C ASN A 300 14.40 -14.15 11.18
N ILE A 301 15.56 -14.66 11.60
CA ILE A 301 15.65 -15.48 12.82
C ILE A 301 15.16 -14.72 14.05
N GLY A 302 15.49 -13.43 14.17
CA GLY A 302 15.01 -12.60 15.29
C GLY A 302 13.49 -12.49 15.33
N ALA A 303 12.83 -12.37 14.18
CA ALA A 303 11.37 -12.34 14.09
C ALA A 303 10.74 -13.68 14.49
N ALA A 304 11.36 -14.81 14.13
CA ALA A 304 10.90 -16.13 14.57
C ALA A 304 11.06 -16.31 16.09
N THR A 305 12.21 -15.93 16.65
CA THR A 305 12.48 -16.01 18.09
C THR A 305 11.55 -15.13 18.91
N LEU A 306 11.29 -13.91 18.45
CA LEU A 306 10.31 -13.06 19.08
C LEU A 306 8.90 -13.65 18.97
N GLY A 307 8.53 -14.19 17.80
CA GLY A 307 7.25 -14.87 17.58
C GLY A 307 7.05 -16.07 18.50
N GLU A 308 8.08 -16.88 18.75
CA GLU A 308 8.06 -17.95 19.76
C GLU A 308 7.82 -17.39 21.16
N GLY A 309 8.57 -16.35 21.55
CA GLY A 309 8.41 -15.67 22.84
C GLY A 309 6.98 -15.15 23.06
N LEU A 310 6.41 -14.46 22.07
CA LEU A 310 5.04 -13.96 22.10
C LEU A 310 4.01 -15.10 22.15
N SER A 311 4.24 -16.18 21.39
CA SER A 311 3.38 -17.37 21.43
C SER A 311 3.40 -18.04 22.81
N LEU A 312 4.54 -18.07 23.49
CA LEU A 312 4.67 -18.59 24.85
C LEU A 312 4.01 -17.67 25.88
N TYR A 313 4.14 -16.36 25.71
CA TYR A 313 3.50 -15.35 26.54
C TYR A 313 1.97 -15.47 26.50
N GLU A 314 1.39 -15.57 25.31
CA GLU A 314 -0.07 -15.74 25.13
C GLU A 314 -0.59 -17.08 25.70
N GLN A 315 0.28 -18.10 25.81
CA GLN A 315 -0.01 -19.35 26.51
C GLN A 315 0.09 -19.24 28.04
N GLY A 316 0.47 -18.09 28.60
CA GLY A 316 0.74 -17.90 30.03
C GLY A 316 2.06 -18.50 30.50
N LYS A 317 2.93 -18.95 29.59
CA LYS A 317 4.24 -19.57 29.90
C LYS A 317 5.32 -18.51 30.01
N TYR A 318 5.14 -17.54 30.91
CA TYR A 318 5.99 -16.35 31.01
C TYR A 318 7.47 -16.66 31.23
N SER A 319 7.79 -17.67 32.06
CA SER A 319 9.19 -18.07 32.25
C SER A 319 9.83 -18.65 30.99
N ASP A 320 9.07 -19.35 30.15
CA ASP A 320 9.62 -19.93 28.91
C ASP A 320 9.67 -18.86 27.81
N ALA A 321 8.71 -17.94 27.76
CA ALA A 321 8.75 -16.77 26.89
C ALA A 321 10.02 -15.95 27.13
N ARG A 322 10.37 -15.67 28.40
CA ARG A 322 11.64 -15.01 28.74
C ARG A 322 12.86 -15.79 28.28
N LYS A 323 12.86 -17.12 28.42
CA LYS A 323 13.99 -17.96 27.96
C LYS A 323 14.15 -17.89 26.44
N ALA A 324 13.04 -17.92 25.69
CA ALA A 324 13.05 -17.86 24.24
C ALA A 324 13.74 -16.58 23.74
N VAL A 325 13.45 -15.42 24.35
CA VAL A 325 14.02 -14.12 23.93
C VAL A 325 15.30 -13.72 24.66
N ALA A 326 15.83 -14.53 25.59
CA ALA A 326 16.94 -14.15 26.48
C ALA A 326 18.29 -13.88 25.77
N SER A 327 18.44 -14.29 24.52
CA SER A 327 19.65 -14.05 23.71
C SER A 327 19.32 -13.54 22.31
N ILE A 328 18.17 -12.86 22.18
CA ILE A 328 17.71 -12.27 20.92
C ILE A 328 18.72 -11.24 20.37
N ASP A 329 19.44 -10.54 21.25
CA ASP A 329 20.49 -9.57 20.93
C ASP A 329 21.74 -10.18 20.28
N LYS A 330 21.94 -11.50 20.45
CA LYS A 330 23.08 -12.24 19.89
C LYS A 330 22.78 -12.90 18.56
N LEU A 331 21.54 -12.80 18.07
CA LEU A 331 21.13 -13.41 16.82
C LEU A 331 21.74 -12.70 15.61
N PRO A 332 22.08 -13.43 14.53
CA PRO A 332 22.64 -12.82 13.34
C PRO A 332 21.60 -11.94 12.64
N LYS A 333 22.02 -10.73 12.25
CA LYS A 333 21.22 -9.79 11.43
C LYS A 333 19.90 -9.32 12.08
N VAL A 334 19.76 -9.46 13.40
CA VAL A 334 18.63 -8.92 14.14
C VAL A 334 18.70 -7.39 14.19
N ASP A 335 17.59 -6.73 13.92
CA ASP A 335 17.50 -5.28 14.03
C ASP A 335 17.21 -4.85 15.48
N GLN A 336 17.54 -3.61 15.82
CA GLN A 336 17.39 -3.08 17.18
C GLN A 336 15.94 -3.03 17.66
N LYS A 337 14.95 -2.91 16.76
CA LYS A 337 13.53 -2.90 17.12
C LYS A 337 13.10 -4.27 17.62
N THR A 338 13.46 -5.32 16.88
CA THR A 338 13.20 -6.71 17.30
C THR A 338 13.84 -7.04 18.65
N VAL A 339 15.06 -6.56 18.92
CA VAL A 339 15.70 -6.73 20.23
C VAL A 339 14.95 -5.98 21.32
N ALA A 340 14.57 -4.72 21.08
CA ALA A 340 13.79 -3.92 22.03
C ALA A 340 12.45 -4.58 22.38
N GLU A 341 11.77 -5.17 21.39
CA GLU A 341 10.52 -5.94 21.59
C GLU A 341 10.73 -7.15 22.50
N GLY A 342 11.84 -7.88 22.35
CA GLY A 342 12.17 -8.99 23.24
C GLY A 342 12.43 -8.57 24.69
N TYR A 343 13.10 -7.42 24.89
CA TYR A 343 13.32 -6.86 26.24
C TYR A 343 12.01 -6.36 26.85
N TYR A 344 11.18 -5.69 26.06
CA TYR A 344 9.85 -5.24 26.48
C TYR A 344 8.95 -6.42 26.86
N LEU A 345 8.94 -7.49 26.05
CA LEU A 345 8.23 -8.74 26.35
C LEU A 345 8.72 -9.37 27.66
N THR A 346 10.02 -9.30 27.95
CA THR A 346 10.58 -9.78 29.23
C THR A 346 10.00 -9.01 30.41
N GLY A 347 9.85 -7.68 30.28
CA GLY A 347 9.17 -6.84 31.27
C GLY A 347 7.71 -7.25 31.48
N LEU A 348 6.95 -7.43 30.40
CA LEU A 348 5.56 -7.90 30.45
C LEU A 348 5.44 -9.28 31.12
N CYS A 349 6.37 -10.20 30.85
CA CYS A 349 6.40 -11.51 31.48
C CYS A 349 6.60 -11.44 32.99
N TYR A 350 7.44 -10.52 33.49
CA TYR A 350 7.60 -10.33 34.93
C TYR A 350 6.39 -9.68 35.58
N GLU A 351 5.73 -8.75 34.87
CA GLU A 351 4.51 -8.11 35.34
C GLU A 351 3.39 -9.14 35.54
N HIS A 352 3.18 -10.02 34.55
CA HIS A 352 2.19 -11.10 34.66
C HIS A 352 2.53 -12.16 35.71
N GLU A 353 3.75 -12.18 36.24
CA GLU A 353 4.17 -12.99 37.38
C GLU A 353 4.12 -12.23 38.72
N ASP A 354 3.50 -11.05 38.75
CA ASP A 354 3.42 -10.14 39.91
C ASP A 354 4.79 -9.68 40.43
N LYS A 355 5.81 -9.65 39.57
CA LYS A 355 7.19 -9.24 39.91
C LYS A 355 7.49 -7.83 39.41
N TRP A 356 6.74 -6.86 39.90
CA TRP A 356 6.80 -5.48 39.41
C TRP A 356 8.20 -4.88 39.37
N GLU A 357 9.01 -5.06 40.42
CA GLU A 357 10.36 -4.47 40.45
C GLU A 357 11.27 -5.02 39.35
N LEU A 358 11.12 -6.30 38.99
CA LEU A 358 11.84 -6.88 37.85
C LEU A 358 11.27 -6.39 36.52
N ALA A 359 9.94 -6.29 36.41
CA ALA A 359 9.27 -5.77 35.22
C ALA A 359 9.71 -4.33 34.92
N ARG A 360 9.62 -3.46 35.93
CA ARG A 360 10.09 -2.08 35.88
C ARG A 360 11.56 -2.00 35.50
N GLY A 361 12.41 -2.82 36.12
CA GLY A 361 13.84 -2.86 35.76
C GLY A 361 14.08 -3.19 34.27
N GLN A 362 13.26 -4.07 33.67
CA GLN A 362 13.31 -4.33 32.24
C GLN A 362 12.79 -3.14 31.42
N PHE A 363 11.69 -2.51 31.80
CA PHE A 363 11.15 -1.33 31.12
C PHE A 363 12.12 -0.13 31.17
N ASP A 364 12.80 0.07 32.29
CA ASP A 364 13.86 1.08 32.44
C ASP A 364 15.07 0.73 31.54
N ALA A 365 15.44 -0.55 31.43
CA ALA A 365 16.49 -1.01 30.53
C ALA A 365 16.12 -0.77 29.05
N VAL A 366 14.87 -1.03 28.64
CA VAL A 366 14.40 -0.75 27.28
C VAL A 366 14.57 0.74 26.94
N GLN A 367 14.16 1.63 27.86
CA GLN A 367 14.30 3.08 27.68
C GLN A 367 15.76 3.54 27.55
N ALA A 368 16.65 2.95 28.34
CA ALA A 368 18.07 3.30 28.36
C ALA A 368 18.84 2.74 27.15
N THR A 369 18.55 1.51 26.73
CA THR A 369 19.28 0.81 25.66
C THR A 369 18.72 1.11 24.27
N PHE A 370 17.42 1.34 24.14
CA PHE A 370 16.75 1.55 22.85
C PHE A 370 16.03 2.91 22.76
N PRO A 371 16.74 4.02 23.04
CA PRO A 371 16.14 5.33 23.15
C PRO A 371 15.40 5.76 21.87
N GLY A 372 14.14 6.15 21.98
CA GLY A 372 13.33 6.66 20.87
C GLY A 372 12.68 5.60 19.97
N LEU A 373 12.84 4.31 20.29
CA LEU A 373 12.04 3.25 19.68
C LEU A 373 10.65 3.17 20.33
N ASN A 374 9.70 2.52 19.65
CA ASN A 374 8.32 2.41 20.11
C ASN A 374 8.26 1.77 21.48
N GLU A 375 9.02 0.69 21.67
CA GLU A 375 9.06 -0.12 22.88
C GLU A 375 9.58 0.67 24.07
N ALA A 376 10.46 1.66 23.83
CA ALA A 376 10.94 2.56 24.87
C ALA A 376 9.88 3.58 25.29
N PHE A 377 9.12 4.13 24.34
CA PHE A 377 7.98 4.98 24.67
C PHE A 377 6.85 4.19 25.36
N GLU A 378 6.54 2.98 24.88
CA GLU A 378 5.59 2.06 25.52
C GLU A 378 6.02 1.72 26.93
N ALA A 379 7.30 1.38 27.16
CA ALA A 379 7.84 1.09 28.49
C ALA A 379 7.64 2.27 29.47
N ALA A 380 7.93 3.50 29.03
CA ALA A 380 7.73 4.69 29.86
C ALA A 380 6.25 4.88 30.25
N LEU A 381 5.34 4.71 29.28
CA LEU A 381 3.90 4.81 29.52
C LEU A 381 3.36 3.66 30.37
N TYR A 382 3.85 2.45 30.16
CA TYR A 382 3.43 1.27 30.90
C TYR A 382 3.70 1.45 32.39
N ILE A 383 4.87 2.00 32.76
CA ILE A 383 5.21 2.33 34.15
C ILE A 383 4.19 3.30 34.76
N ALA A 384 3.82 4.35 34.02
CA ALA A 384 2.86 5.34 34.51
C ALA A 384 1.45 4.75 34.66
N VAL A 385 1.00 3.97 33.68
CA VAL A 385 -0.30 3.31 33.70
C VAL A 385 -0.38 2.27 34.81
N HIS A 386 0.68 1.49 35.06
CA HIS A 386 0.73 0.55 36.18
C HIS A 386 0.48 1.25 37.52
N TYR A 387 1.17 2.35 37.80
CA TYR A 387 0.94 3.08 39.06
C TYR A 387 -0.47 3.66 39.15
N ARG A 388 -1.04 4.09 38.01
CA ARG A 388 -2.41 4.58 37.94
C ARG A 388 -3.41 3.47 38.27
N THR A 389 -3.27 2.29 37.65
CA THR A 389 -4.16 1.14 37.89
C THR A 389 -4.01 0.58 39.31
N ALA A 390 -2.81 0.65 39.88
CA ALA A 390 -2.54 0.33 41.28
C ALA A 390 -3.03 1.41 42.28
N ASN A 391 -3.70 2.47 41.80
CA ASN A 391 -4.18 3.61 42.60
C ASN A 391 -3.07 4.35 43.39
N GLN A 392 -1.83 4.26 42.92
CA GLN A 392 -0.67 4.94 43.48
C GLN A 392 -0.52 6.33 42.85
N LYS A 393 -1.40 7.26 43.24
CA LYS A 393 -1.59 8.55 42.55
C LYS A 393 -0.32 9.39 42.40
N GLU A 394 0.50 9.51 43.46
CA GLU A 394 1.73 10.31 43.39
C GLU A 394 2.80 9.66 42.50
N GLN A 395 2.94 8.33 42.55
CA GLN A 395 3.84 7.59 41.67
C GLN A 395 3.38 7.69 40.22
N ALA A 396 2.08 7.56 39.96
CA ALA A 396 1.50 7.70 38.64
C ALA A 396 1.79 9.10 38.06
N ARG A 397 1.52 10.16 38.84
CA ARG A 397 1.81 11.54 38.43
C ARG A 397 3.28 11.72 38.04
N LYS A 398 4.21 11.29 38.91
CA LYS A 398 5.65 11.38 38.65
C LYS A 398 6.07 10.56 37.43
N ALA A 399 5.49 9.38 37.24
CA ALA A 399 5.78 8.52 36.10
C ALA A 399 5.26 9.12 34.78
N PHE A 400 4.07 9.70 34.76
CA PHE A 400 3.56 10.45 33.59
C PHE A 400 4.42 11.67 33.29
N GLU A 401 4.81 12.45 34.30
CA GLU A 401 5.74 13.58 34.15
C GLU A 401 7.07 13.12 33.53
N SER A 402 7.63 12.01 34.03
CA SER A 402 8.87 11.41 33.50
C SER A 402 8.70 10.90 32.07
N ALA A 403 7.57 10.27 31.74
CA ALA A 403 7.30 9.77 30.40
C ALA A 403 7.16 10.93 29.39
N VAL A 404 6.45 12.00 29.77
CA VAL A 404 6.33 13.23 29.00
C VAL A 404 7.70 13.87 28.77
N GLU A 405 8.51 14.00 29.82
CA GLU A 405 9.87 14.54 29.70
C GLU A 405 10.75 13.69 28.77
N TYR A 406 10.69 12.37 28.91
CA TYR A 406 11.39 11.43 28.05
C TYR A 406 10.98 11.61 26.59
N ILE A 407 9.68 11.58 26.27
CA ILE A 407 9.15 11.70 24.91
C ILE A 407 9.53 13.05 24.28
N ASN A 408 9.41 14.16 25.02
CA ASN A 408 9.75 15.50 24.53
C ASN A 408 11.20 15.63 24.06
N LYS A 409 12.15 14.99 24.76
CA LYS A 409 13.57 14.98 24.34
C LYS A 409 13.75 14.42 22.92
N TYR A 410 12.91 13.48 22.49
CA TYR A 410 13.00 12.90 21.15
C TYR A 410 12.27 13.71 20.09
N ILE A 411 11.26 14.50 20.46
CA ILE A 411 10.61 15.45 19.55
C ILE A 411 11.61 16.55 19.15
N GLU A 412 12.35 17.09 20.13
CA GLU A 412 13.37 18.13 19.87
C GLU A 412 14.55 17.59 19.06
N LYS A 413 15.11 16.44 19.47
CA LYS A 413 16.27 15.82 18.84
C LYS A 413 15.99 15.31 17.43
N SER A 414 14.77 14.83 17.16
CA SER A 414 14.40 14.25 15.87
C SER A 414 13.79 15.27 14.91
N SER A 415 13.89 16.58 15.20
CA SER A 415 13.21 17.66 14.46
C SER A 415 13.42 17.67 12.93
N SER A 416 14.45 16.97 12.41
CA SER A 416 14.67 16.75 10.97
C SER A 416 14.06 15.46 10.40
N ASP A 417 13.70 14.49 11.23
CA ASP A 417 13.00 13.25 10.87
C ASP A 417 11.50 13.38 11.20
N ALA A 418 10.72 13.72 10.17
CA ALA A 418 9.28 13.91 10.27
C ALA A 418 8.54 12.67 10.81
N VAL A 419 9.00 11.45 10.46
CA VAL A 419 8.34 10.21 10.88
C VAL A 419 8.62 9.93 12.35
N ALA A 420 9.88 10.10 12.79
CA ALA A 420 10.23 9.95 14.20
C ALA A 420 9.53 11.01 15.08
N CYS A 421 9.46 12.26 14.64
CA CYS A 421 8.72 13.32 15.34
C CYS A 421 7.22 13.05 15.41
N SER A 422 6.58 12.70 14.29
CA SER A 422 5.15 12.35 14.24
C SER A 422 4.83 11.24 15.24
N ARG A 423 5.69 10.23 15.28
CA ARG A 423 5.54 9.09 16.20
C ARG A 423 5.68 9.49 17.67
N ALA A 424 6.73 10.23 18.01
CA ALA A 424 6.95 10.70 19.38
C ALA A 424 5.80 11.61 19.86
N LEU A 425 5.29 12.50 19.00
CA LEU A 425 4.09 13.28 19.28
C LEU A 425 2.86 12.41 19.51
N GLY A 426 2.67 11.34 18.72
CA GLY A 426 1.60 10.36 18.94
C GLY A 426 1.68 9.71 20.33
N TYR A 427 2.89 9.37 20.79
CA TYR A 427 3.13 8.88 22.15
C TYR A 427 2.88 9.93 23.23
N LEU A 428 3.22 11.20 22.96
CA LEU A 428 2.97 12.31 23.88
C LEU A 428 1.46 12.55 24.06
N VAL A 429 0.70 12.50 22.96
CA VAL A 429 -0.77 12.53 23.01
C VAL A 429 -1.30 11.42 23.91
N ARG A 430 -0.84 10.18 23.71
CA ARG A 430 -1.25 9.05 24.55
C ARG A 430 -0.87 9.25 26.01
N ALA A 431 0.31 9.79 26.29
CA ALA A 431 0.74 10.11 27.66
C ALA A 431 -0.25 11.05 28.36
N TYR A 432 -0.63 12.15 27.70
CA TYR A 432 -1.59 13.10 28.24
C TYR A 432 -2.99 12.51 28.38
N SER A 433 -3.47 11.77 27.37
CA SER A 433 -4.79 11.11 27.44
C SER A 433 -4.87 10.11 28.59
N GLU A 434 -3.84 9.28 28.79
CA GLU A 434 -3.77 8.30 29.88
C GLU A 434 -3.64 8.94 31.27
N ASN A 435 -3.03 10.13 31.34
CA ASN A 435 -2.98 10.96 32.55
C ASN A 435 -4.31 11.71 32.82
N GLY A 436 -5.21 11.77 31.84
CA GLY A 436 -6.45 12.53 31.88
C GLY A 436 -6.32 14.01 31.52
N ASP A 437 -5.15 14.45 31.04
CA ASP A 437 -4.87 15.82 30.60
C ASP A 437 -5.36 16.03 29.15
N PHE A 438 -6.67 15.93 28.95
CA PHE A 438 -7.27 15.96 27.60
C PHE A 438 -7.05 17.26 26.84
N ASP A 439 -6.91 18.40 27.54
CA ASP A 439 -6.58 19.68 26.91
C ASP A 439 -5.20 19.62 26.24
N LYS A 440 -4.18 19.12 26.96
CA LYS A 440 -2.82 18.97 26.39
C LYS A 440 -2.79 17.91 25.30
N ALA A 441 -3.54 16.81 25.45
CA ALA A 441 -3.66 15.81 24.40
C ALA A 441 -4.23 16.41 23.11
N ALA A 442 -5.26 17.26 23.21
CA ALA A 442 -5.83 17.97 22.08
C ALA A 442 -4.84 18.98 21.47
N GLU A 443 -4.11 19.75 22.29
CA GLU A 443 -3.05 20.65 21.78
C GLU A 443 -2.00 19.90 20.96
N GLN A 444 -1.52 18.76 21.44
CA GLN A 444 -0.51 17.97 20.73
C GLN A 444 -1.06 17.30 19.47
N LEU A 445 -2.32 16.87 19.46
CA LEU A 445 -2.97 16.36 18.25
C LEU A 445 -3.15 17.45 17.19
N ALA A 446 -3.51 18.67 17.59
CA ALA A 446 -3.61 19.80 16.66
C ALA A 446 -2.24 20.12 16.03
N LEU A 447 -1.17 20.13 16.85
CA LEU A 447 0.19 20.30 16.38
C LEU A 447 0.65 19.18 15.43
N LEU A 448 0.28 17.94 15.73
CA LEU A 448 0.57 16.77 14.91
C LEU A 448 -0.10 16.87 13.53
N HIS A 449 -1.36 17.29 13.50
CA HIS A 449 -2.10 17.54 12.27
C HIS A 449 -1.48 18.68 11.46
N GLU A 450 -1.15 19.80 12.11
CA GLU A 450 -0.56 20.98 11.46
C GLU A 450 0.79 20.67 10.82
N LYS A 451 1.67 19.95 11.53
CA LYS A 451 3.03 19.66 11.06
C LYS A 451 3.10 18.49 10.10
N TYR A 452 2.25 17.47 10.27
CA TYR A 452 2.37 16.20 9.56
C TYR A 452 1.02 15.71 8.96
N PRO A 453 0.27 16.55 8.23
CA PRO A 453 -1.08 16.18 7.76
C PRO A 453 -1.09 14.99 6.78
N GLN A 454 0.06 14.70 6.15
CA GLN A 454 0.20 13.60 5.19
C GLN A 454 0.63 12.28 5.84
N LEU A 455 1.16 12.31 7.08
CA LEU A 455 1.55 11.10 7.80
C LEU A 455 0.33 10.48 8.49
N PRO A 456 0.30 9.15 8.71
CA PRO A 456 -0.87 8.47 9.26
C PRO A 456 -1.41 9.09 10.54
N GLU A 457 -0.53 9.45 11.49
CA GLU A 457 -0.95 10.01 12.76
C GLU A 457 -1.54 11.42 12.62
N GLY A 458 -0.96 12.27 11.77
CA GLY A 458 -1.49 13.62 11.50
C GLY A 458 -2.73 13.63 10.61
N LYS A 459 -2.84 12.69 9.68
CA LYS A 459 -4.04 12.48 8.84
C LYS A 459 -5.25 12.07 9.69
N LEU A 460 -5.05 11.23 10.71
CA LEU A 460 -6.10 10.77 11.63
C LEU A 460 -6.32 11.70 12.84
N ALA A 461 -5.43 12.67 13.06
CA ALA A 461 -5.51 13.56 14.22
C ALA A 461 -6.83 14.35 14.31
N PRO A 462 -7.43 14.88 13.23
CA PRO A 462 -8.74 15.53 13.29
C PRO A 462 -9.85 14.63 13.85
N LEU A 463 -9.85 13.34 13.49
CA LEU A 463 -10.84 12.40 14.01
C LEU A 463 -10.65 12.14 15.51
N ARG A 464 -9.39 12.03 15.97
CA ARG A 464 -9.06 11.88 17.40
C ARG A 464 -9.36 13.15 18.20
N LEU A 465 -9.15 14.32 17.61
CA LEU A 465 -9.51 15.61 18.20
C LEU A 465 -11.02 15.71 18.41
N ALA A 466 -11.80 15.32 17.40
CA ALA A 466 -13.24 15.29 17.51
C ALA A 466 -13.71 14.40 18.67
N ASP A 467 -13.16 13.19 18.76
CA ASP A 467 -13.45 12.25 19.85
C ASP A 467 -13.12 12.84 21.23
N ILE A 468 -11.94 13.43 21.42
CA ILE A 468 -11.56 14.07 22.70
C ILE A 468 -12.49 15.24 23.03
N TYR A 469 -12.80 16.10 22.07
CA TYR A 469 -13.68 17.24 22.30
C TYR A 469 -15.11 16.81 22.64
N GLU A 470 -15.63 15.78 21.98
CA GLU A 470 -16.97 15.26 22.23
C GLU A 470 -17.07 14.50 23.56
N ASN A 471 -16.15 13.56 23.78
CA ASN A 471 -16.26 12.58 24.86
C ASN A 471 -15.59 13.01 26.15
N ASN A 472 -14.51 13.79 26.11
CA ASN A 472 -13.73 14.15 27.29
C ASN A 472 -13.90 15.62 27.67
N LEU A 473 -13.71 16.54 26.73
CA LEU A 473 -13.79 17.98 27.00
C LEU A 473 -15.22 18.54 26.93
N LYS A 474 -16.18 17.75 26.42
CA LYS A 474 -17.60 18.09 26.32
C LYS A 474 -17.86 19.40 25.54
N ASP A 475 -17.10 19.60 24.46
CA ASP A 475 -17.22 20.72 23.50
C ASP A 475 -17.64 20.19 22.12
N PRO A 476 -18.94 19.90 21.91
CA PRO A 476 -19.45 19.37 20.65
C PRO A 476 -19.22 20.31 19.46
N ALA A 477 -19.15 21.63 19.69
CA ALA A 477 -18.89 22.59 18.62
C ALA A 477 -17.48 22.42 18.02
N LYS A 478 -16.46 22.27 18.87
CA LYS A 478 -15.11 21.94 18.40
C LYS A 478 -15.05 20.54 17.78
N ALA A 479 -15.77 19.58 18.33
CA ALA A 479 -15.82 18.24 17.73
C ALA A 479 -16.37 18.27 16.30
N VAL A 480 -17.48 18.99 16.05
CA VAL A 480 -18.03 19.21 14.71
C VAL A 480 -17.00 19.89 13.78
N SER A 481 -16.27 20.90 14.28
CA SER A 481 -15.23 21.57 13.49
C SER A 481 -14.15 20.59 13.01
N TRP A 482 -13.67 19.70 13.88
CA TRP A 482 -12.63 18.74 13.52
C TRP A 482 -13.13 17.59 12.65
N LEU A 483 -14.36 17.11 12.85
CA LEU A 483 -15.00 16.16 11.93
C LEU A 483 -15.12 16.74 10.52
N LYS A 484 -15.50 18.02 10.43
CA LYS A 484 -15.58 18.73 9.14
C LYS A 484 -14.21 18.81 8.45
N THR A 485 -13.15 19.13 9.20
CA THR A 485 -11.77 19.09 8.68
C THR A 485 -11.44 17.72 8.13
N PHE A 486 -11.66 16.66 8.92
CA PHE A 486 -11.40 15.28 8.49
C PHE A 486 -12.14 14.93 7.20
N VAL A 487 -13.44 15.24 7.13
CA VAL A 487 -14.29 14.91 5.98
C VAL A 487 -13.86 15.62 4.71
N ASN A 488 -13.45 16.89 4.82
CA ASN A 488 -13.02 17.69 3.68
C ASN A 488 -11.68 17.21 3.12
N GLU A 489 -10.75 16.82 4.01
CA GLU A 489 -9.41 16.40 3.63
C GLU A 489 -9.32 14.92 3.24
N ASN A 490 -10.26 14.09 3.73
CA ASN A 490 -10.25 12.63 3.56
C ASN A 490 -11.57 12.09 2.97
N PRO A 491 -12.02 12.58 1.80
CA PRO A 491 -13.32 12.20 1.24
C PRO A 491 -13.42 10.72 0.82
N GLU A 492 -12.28 10.01 0.74
CA GLU A 492 -12.18 8.61 0.32
C GLU A 492 -11.88 7.65 1.48
N ALA A 493 -11.99 8.09 2.74
CA ALA A 493 -11.85 7.17 3.87
C ALA A 493 -12.94 6.08 3.82
N ASP A 494 -12.58 4.82 4.08
CA ASP A 494 -13.50 3.67 3.95
C ASP A 494 -14.78 3.83 4.82
N ASN A 495 -14.68 4.54 5.94
CA ASN A 495 -15.77 4.83 6.87
C ASN A 495 -16.32 6.27 6.75
N ILE A 496 -16.09 6.96 5.64
CA ILE A 496 -16.45 8.38 5.48
C ILE A 496 -17.96 8.62 5.59
N SER A 497 -18.79 7.66 5.16
CA SER A 497 -20.25 7.75 5.25
C SER A 497 -20.73 7.77 6.69
N ASP A 498 -20.16 6.92 7.54
CA ASP A 498 -20.47 6.85 8.97
C ASP A 498 -20.03 8.13 9.68
N ILE A 499 -18.81 8.61 9.36
CA ILE A 499 -18.28 9.86 9.90
C ILE A 499 -19.17 11.06 9.49
N LYS A 500 -19.62 11.11 8.23
CA LYS A 500 -20.56 12.16 7.76
C LYS A 500 -21.91 12.09 8.47
N SER A 501 -22.40 10.88 8.77
CA SER A 501 -23.65 10.68 9.51
C SER A 501 -23.51 11.17 10.96
N HIS A 502 -22.41 10.82 11.62
CA HIS A 502 -22.07 11.29 12.97
C HIS A 502 -21.94 12.81 13.02
N PHE A 503 -21.16 13.38 12.11
CA PHE A 503 -21.00 14.83 11.92
C PHE A 503 -22.36 15.55 11.82
N LYS A 504 -23.28 15.07 10.96
CA LYS A 504 -24.62 15.67 10.80
C LYS A 504 -25.47 15.56 12.06
N THR A 505 -25.36 14.44 12.78
CA THR A 505 -26.11 14.21 14.02
C THR A 505 -25.66 15.19 15.09
N LEU A 506 -24.34 15.35 15.27
CA LEU A 506 -23.74 16.25 16.25
C LEU A 506 -24.02 17.73 15.89
N GLU A 507 -23.97 18.09 14.59
CA GLU A 507 -24.31 19.43 14.10
C GLU A 507 -25.79 19.79 14.37
N ALA A 508 -26.71 18.84 14.17
CA ALA A 508 -28.12 19.04 14.45
C ALA A 508 -28.42 19.23 15.95
N GLN A 509 -27.61 18.66 16.85
CA GLN A 509 -27.73 18.85 18.30
C GLN A 509 -27.31 20.25 18.74
N LEU A 510 -26.43 20.93 17.99
CA LEU A 510 -25.97 22.30 18.28
C LEU A 510 -26.91 23.39 17.75
N GLY A 511 -27.74 23.05 16.76
CA GLY A 511 -28.70 23.96 16.13
C GLY A 511 -30.09 23.98 16.78
N ASN A 512 -30.33 23.12 17.77
CA ASN A 512 -31.52 23.10 18.64
C ASN A 512 -31.13 23.62 20.02
#